data_AF-A0A2D4H5G8-F1
#
_entry.id   AF-A0A2D4H5G8-F1
#
_cell.length_a   1.000
_cell.length_b   1.000
_cell.length_c   1.000
_cell.angle_alpha   90.00
_cell.angle_beta   90.00
_cell.angle_gamma   90.00
#
_symmetry.space_group_name_H-M   'P 1'
#
loop_
_entity.id
_entity.type
_entity.pdbx_description
1 polymer ?
#
loop_
_entity_poly.entity_id
_entity_poly.type
_entity_poly.pdbx_seq_one_letter_code
_entity_poly.pdbx_strand_id
1 'polypeptide(L)'
;LQIQEPFSNSDHSMIDFCLNLHPLKEDHKDGSPKYNFKKANFELIAADLSSLDWHILFSSCNITEDHYNAFLFELERVIKLYVPLVIPPKNKLPIKIRKLQ
;
A
#
# COMPACT_ATOMS: atom_id res chain seq x y z
N LEU A 1 -25.88 -1.18 -33.74
CA LEU A 1 -25.53 -0.16 -32.73
C LEU A 1 -25.96 1.19 -33.28
N GLN A 2 -27.14 1.64 -32.89
CA GLN A 2 -27.66 2.94 -33.33
C GLN A 2 -27.28 3.94 -32.24
N ILE A 3 -26.35 4.84 -32.56
CA ILE A 3 -25.95 5.93 -31.66
C ILE A 3 -26.99 7.04 -31.86
N GLN A 4 -27.75 7.33 -30.80
CA GLN A 4 -28.67 8.46 -30.77
C GLN A 4 -27.89 9.78 -30.56
N GLU A 5 -28.37 10.84 -31.21
CA GLU A 5 -27.84 12.21 -31.17
C GLU A 5 -27.77 12.77 -29.73
N PRO A 6 -26.85 13.72 -29.44
CA PRO A 6 -26.46 14.01 -28.07
C PRO A 6 -27.56 14.73 -27.30
N PHE A 7 -27.59 14.38 -26.02
CA PHE A 7 -28.10 15.12 -24.86
C PHE A 7 -28.76 16.47 -25.17
N SER A 8 -30.04 16.53 -24.81
CA SER A 8 -30.84 17.73 -24.60
C SER A 8 -29.99 18.94 -24.16
N ASN A 9 -30.30 20.09 -24.75
CA ASN A 9 -29.89 21.46 -24.48
C ASN A 9 -30.12 21.97 -23.02
N SER A 10 -30.18 21.06 -22.05
CA SER A 10 -30.30 21.38 -20.63
C SER A 10 -28.89 21.47 -20.02
N ASP A 11 -28.54 22.67 -19.59
CA ASP A 11 -27.37 23.03 -18.76
C ASP A 11 -27.41 22.38 -17.36
N HIS A 12 -28.44 21.60 -17.06
CA HIS A 12 -28.56 20.76 -15.87
C HIS A 12 -28.15 19.29 -16.09
N SER A 13 -27.52 18.95 -17.22
CA SER A 13 -27.02 17.60 -17.47
C SER A 13 -25.70 17.34 -16.71
N MET A 14 -25.81 16.79 -15.50
CA MET A 14 -24.67 16.32 -14.71
C MET A 14 -24.47 14.82 -14.95
N ILE A 15 -23.24 14.42 -15.29
CA ILE A 15 -22.84 13.01 -15.31
C ILE A 15 -22.29 12.68 -13.91
N ASP A 16 -23.06 11.91 -13.15
CA ASP A 16 -22.63 11.41 -11.85
C ASP A 16 -21.88 10.08 -11.99
N PHE A 17 -20.71 10.01 -11.37
CA PHE A 17 -19.95 8.78 -11.21
C PHE A 17 -20.04 8.32 -9.76
N CYS A 18 -20.64 7.15 -9.53
CA CYS A 18 -20.64 6.50 -8.23
C CYS A 18 -19.59 5.40 -8.21
N LEU A 19 -18.58 5.52 -7.35
CA LEU A 19 -17.59 4.49 -7.15
C LEU A 19 -18.04 3.59 -6.00
N ASN A 20 -18.51 2.38 -6.34
CA ASN A 20 -18.92 1.38 -5.35
C ASN A 20 -17.67 0.78 -4.69
N LEU A 21 -17.17 1.45 -3.66
CA LEU A 21 -16.14 0.92 -2.79
C LEU A 21 -16.75 -0.20 -1.96
N HIS A 22 -16.57 -1.44 -2.40
CA HIS A 22 -16.78 -2.57 -1.51
C HIS A 22 -15.76 -2.42 -0.37
N PRO A 23 -16.17 -2.46 0.91
CA PRO A 23 -15.23 -2.65 1.98
C PRO A 23 -14.46 -3.91 1.64
N LEU A 24 -13.13 -3.81 1.53
CA LEU A 24 -12.30 -4.99 1.45
C LEU A 24 -12.75 -5.86 2.62
N LYS A 25 -13.35 -7.03 2.35
CA LYS A 25 -13.55 -8.02 3.40
C LYS A 25 -12.18 -8.14 4.03
N GLU A 26 -12.08 -7.93 5.34
CA GLU A 26 -10.83 -8.22 6.04
C GLU A 26 -10.58 -9.70 5.81
N ASP A 27 -9.86 -10.01 4.74
CA ASP A 27 -9.41 -11.36 4.46
C ASP A 27 -8.72 -11.80 5.74
N HIS A 28 -9.21 -12.92 6.25
CA HIS A 28 -8.80 -13.65 7.43
C HIS A 28 -7.45 -13.21 7.95
N LYS A 29 -7.37 -12.92 9.26
CA LYS A 29 -6.15 -12.70 10.06
C LYS A 29 -4.99 -13.56 9.56
N ASP A 30 -4.32 -13.09 8.53
CA ASP A 30 -3.09 -13.67 8.08
C ASP A 30 -2.07 -13.16 9.08
N GLY A 31 -1.26 -14.07 9.61
CA GLY A 31 -0.25 -13.75 10.62
C GLY A 31 0.86 -12.85 10.09
N SER A 32 0.68 -12.25 8.92
CA SER A 32 1.63 -11.35 8.30
C SER A 32 1.81 -10.10 9.16
N PRO A 33 3.06 -9.78 9.53
CA PRO A 33 3.36 -8.56 10.27
C PRO A 33 2.84 -7.34 9.51
N LYS A 34 1.94 -6.55 10.13
CA LYS A 34 1.44 -5.32 9.53
C LYS A 34 2.40 -4.17 9.82
N TYR A 35 2.76 -3.37 8.83
CA TYR A 35 3.58 -2.17 9.05
C TYR A 35 2.78 -1.03 9.68
N ASN A 36 3.37 -0.30 10.63
CA ASN A 36 2.78 0.87 11.27
C ASN A 36 3.28 2.16 10.61
N PHE A 37 2.68 2.52 9.48
CA PHE A 37 3.04 3.74 8.74
C PHE A 37 2.80 5.04 9.52
N LYS A 38 1.90 5.04 10.52
CA LYS A 38 1.70 6.19 11.41
C LYS A 38 2.92 6.47 12.29
N LYS A 39 3.78 5.47 12.51
CA LYS A 39 5.01 5.57 13.30
C LYS A 39 6.28 5.40 12.44
N ALA A 40 6.15 5.51 11.12
CA ALA A 40 7.31 5.46 10.24
C ALA A 40 8.23 6.66 10.48
N ASN A 41 9.54 6.44 10.37
CA ASN A 41 10.50 7.54 10.34
C ASN A 41 10.65 8.07 8.91
N PHE A 42 9.77 8.99 8.52
CA PHE A 42 9.76 9.55 7.17
C PHE A 42 10.98 10.43 6.86
N GLU A 43 11.62 11.01 7.87
CA GLU A 43 12.85 11.79 7.69
C GLU A 43 14.00 10.90 7.20
N LEU A 44 14.18 9.73 7.84
CA LEU A 44 15.20 8.76 7.41
C LEU A 44 14.85 8.11 6.06
N ILE A 45 13.57 7.83 5.80
CA ILE A 45 13.13 7.34 4.47
C ILE A 45 13.50 8.36 3.39
N ALA A 46 13.17 9.64 3.59
CA ALA A 46 13.48 10.68 2.62
C ALA A 46 14.99 10.86 2.43
N ALA A 47 15.76 10.84 3.52
CA ALA A 47 17.22 10.94 3.46
C ALA A 47 17.86 9.77 2.69
N ASP A 48 17.44 8.53 2.97
CA ASP A 48 17.96 7.32 2.31
C ASP A 48 17.62 7.36 0.81
N LEU A 49 16.35 7.56 0.45
CA LEU A 49 15.93 7.65 -0.96
C LEU A 49 16.58 8.82 -1.72
N SER A 50 16.86 9.93 -1.06
CA SER A 50 17.57 11.07 -1.67
C SER A 50 19.06 10.83 -1.84
N SER A 51 19.63 9.89 -1.08
CA SER A 51 21.04 9.51 -1.16
C SER A 51 21.34 8.48 -2.25
N LEU A 52 20.30 7.78 -2.74
CA LEU A 52 20.44 6.79 -3.81
C LEU A 52 20.83 7.45 -5.13
N ASP A 53 21.81 6.87 -5.81
CA ASP A 53 22.11 7.19 -7.20
C ASP A 53 21.14 6.44 -8.12
N TRP A 54 20.00 7.09 -8.39
CA TRP A 54 18.95 6.56 -9.26
C TRP A 54 19.44 6.34 -10.70
N HIS A 55 20.43 7.10 -11.17
CA HIS A 55 20.96 6.93 -12.52
C HIS A 55 21.74 5.64 -12.66
N ILE A 56 22.57 5.30 -11.67
CA ILE A 56 23.28 4.02 -11.64
C ILE A 56 22.28 2.88 -11.46
N LEU A 57 21.31 3.02 -10.57
CA LEU A 57 20.31 1.98 -10.29
C LEU A 57 19.45 1.65 -11.51
N PHE A 58 19.09 2.65 -12.31
CA PHE A 58 18.33 2.44 -13.55
C PHE A 58 19.19 2.14 -14.79
N SER A 59 20.53 2.22 -14.68
CA SER A 59 21.42 1.98 -15.83
C SER A 59 21.31 0.58 -16.41
N SER A 60 20.88 -0.40 -15.62
CA SER A 60 20.65 -1.79 -16.04
C SER A 60 19.22 -2.09 -16.51
N CYS A 61 18.30 -1.13 -16.41
CA CYS A 61 16.90 -1.31 -16.75
C CYS A 61 16.67 -1.03 -18.24
N ASN A 62 16.08 -1.96 -18.97
CA ASN A 62 15.89 -1.82 -20.42
C ASN A 62 14.47 -1.37 -20.80
N ILE A 63 13.49 -1.70 -19.96
CA ILE A 63 12.08 -1.37 -20.18
C ILE A 63 11.49 -0.64 -18.97
N THR A 64 10.37 0.04 -19.18
CA THR A 64 9.66 0.78 -18.12
C THR A 64 9.29 -0.11 -16.93
N GLU A 65 8.95 -1.38 -17.18
CA GLU A 65 8.62 -2.34 -16.13
C GLU A 65 9.82 -2.61 -15.21
N ASP A 66 11.03 -2.74 -15.77
CA ASP A 66 12.26 -2.93 -14.97
C ASP A 66 12.52 -1.73 -14.06
N HIS A 67 12.32 -0.51 -14.58
CA HIS A 67 12.48 0.72 -13.79
C HIS A 67 11.49 0.76 -12.63
N TYR A 68 10.23 0.42 -12.91
CA TYR A 68 9.18 0.38 -11.89
C TYR A 68 9.47 -0.68 -10.82
N ASN A 69 9.92 -1.88 -11.23
CA ASN A 69 10.28 -2.94 -10.31
C ASN A 69 11.49 -2.59 -9.45
N ALA A 70 12.51 -1.96 -10.03
CA ALA A 70 13.69 -1.48 -9.29
C ALA A 70 13.32 -0.40 -8.27
N PHE A 71 12.42 0.52 -8.65
CA PHE A 71 11.87 1.51 -7.72
C PHE A 71 11.08 0.88 -6.57
N LEU A 72 10.19 -0.07 -6.88
CA LEU A 72 9.41 -0.79 -5.86
C LEU A 72 10.32 -1.57 -4.90
N PHE A 73 11.39 -2.17 -5.41
CA PHE A 73 12.36 -2.88 -4.61
C PHE A 73 13.02 -1.97 -3.57
N GLU A 74 13.48 -0.79 -3.98
CA GLU A 74 14.05 0.19 -3.05
C GLU A 74 13.02 0.73 -2.05
N LEU A 75 11.79 0.97 -2.50
CA LEU A 75 10.70 1.34 -1.60
C LEU A 75 10.42 0.26 -0.55
N GLU A 76 10.37 -1.00 -0.94
CA GLU A 76 10.16 -2.11 -0.02
C GLU A 76 11.32 -2.22 0.98
N ARG A 77 12.56 -2.01 0.53
CA ARG A 77 13.75 -1.98 1.40
C ARG A 77 13.62 -0.90 2.47
N VAL A 78 13.33 0.35 2.09
CA VAL A 78 13.22 1.45 3.08
C VAL A 78 12.02 1.27 3.99
N ILE A 79 10.92 0.70 3.51
CA ILE A 79 9.75 0.37 4.35
C ILE A 79 10.14 -0.65 5.42
N LYS A 80 10.85 -1.72 5.05
CA LYS A 80 11.34 -2.74 5.99
C LYS A 80 12.27 -2.16 7.06
N LEU A 81 13.11 -1.19 6.69
CA LEU A 81 14.09 -0.59 7.60
C LEU A 81 13.49 0.44 8.56
N TYR A 82 12.58 1.28 8.07
CA TYR A 82 12.15 2.48 8.80
C TYR A 82 10.69 2.50 9.23
N VAL A 83 9.90 1.50 8.84
CA VAL A 83 8.51 1.37 9.25
C VAL A 83 8.37 0.26 10.30
N PRO A 84 7.99 0.59 11.55
CA PRO A 84 7.86 -0.42 12.61
C PRO A 84 6.78 -1.45 12.30
N LEU A 85 7.03 -2.71 12.65
CA LEU A 85 6.02 -3.77 12.58
C LEU A 85 5.05 -3.69 13.77
N VAL A 86 3.76 -3.80 13.47
CA VAL A 86 2.68 -4.06 14.42
C VAL A 86 2.77 -5.53 14.80
N ILE A 87 3.39 -5.81 15.94
CA ILE A 87 3.38 -7.14 16.53
C ILE A 87 2.02 -7.29 17.24
N PRO A 88 1.13 -8.18 16.78
CA PRO A 88 -0.10 -8.45 17.51
C PRO A 88 0.27 -8.98 18.91
N PRO A 89 -0.40 -8.54 19.98
CA PRO A 89 -0.16 -9.09 21.30
C PRO A 89 -0.40 -10.60 21.25
N LYS A 90 0.59 -11.40 21.65
CA LYS A 90 0.43 -12.85 21.79
C LYS A 90 -0.81 -13.07 22.67
N ASN A 91 -1.83 -13.74 22.13
CA ASN A 91 -3.03 -14.09 22.89
C ASN A 91 -2.60 -14.72 24.21
N LYS A 92 -2.80 -14.02 25.32
CA LYS A 92 -2.68 -14.61 26.64
C LYS A 92 -3.74 -15.70 26.69
N LEU A 93 -3.32 -16.97 26.73
CA LEU A 93 -4.21 -18.12 26.92
C LEU A 93 -5.24 -17.77 28.02
N PRO A 94 -6.54 -18.10 27.83
CA PRO A 94 -7.56 -17.84 28.81
C PRO A 94 -7.09 -18.24 30.21
N ILE A 95 -7.35 -17.40 31.21
CA ILE A 95 -6.90 -17.58 32.60
C ILE A 95 -7.23 -18.99 33.14
N LYS A 96 -8.30 -19.60 32.62
CA LYS A 96 -8.75 -20.97 32.96
C LYS A 96 -7.74 -22.08 32.61
N ILE A 97 -6.83 -21.89 31.65
CA ILE A 97 -5.83 -22.90 31.24
C ILE A 97 -4.55 -22.81 32.10
N ARG A 98 -4.27 -21.64 32.69
CA ARG A 98 -3.04 -21.38 33.46
C ARG A 98 -3.00 -22.03 34.85
N LYS A 99 -4.13 -22.58 35.32
CA LYS A 99 -4.25 -23.20 36.66
C LYS A 99 -4.08 -24.73 36.65
N LEU A 100 -3.73 -25.32 35.50
CA LEU A 100 -3.55 -26.76 35.33
C LEU A 100 -2.08 -27.17 35.10
N GLN A 101 -1.14 -26.24 35.24
CA GLN A 101 0.30 -26.48 35.35
C GLN A 101 0.77 -26.05 36.73
#